data_AF-T0MGP5-F1
#
_entry.id   AF-T0MGP5-F1
#
_cell.length_a   1.000
_cell.length_b   1.000
_cell.length_c   1.000
_cell.angle_alpha   90.00
_cell.angle_beta   90.00
_cell.angle_gamma   90.00
#
_symmetry.space_group_name_H-M   'P 1'
#
loop_
_entity.id
_entity.type
_entity.pdbx_description
1 polymer ?
#
loop_
_entity_poly.entity_id
_entity_poly.type
_entity_poly.pdbx_seq_one_letter_code
_entity_poly.pdbx_strand_id
1 'polypeptide(L)'
;MERTRKIPLLKVDSIKLDATIKAVQDHVSKHPPHSMSEIARILQAAQICYQETTRKDAKPSKWVESIKCKISLLESKVKLLEKLSLVERAAVYSKKLEVADRRREYRVQNQSFELYRSNFYRKLGGAQEVAHNVSKVDISNFWSTMWNRNDDIDTNKTFDAYLMEYVPDTNDQEPFPTYAEFVDIIKYLPNWKAAGCDGIYNFFIKKCESIHPFLYNVIKEICLKEENPEPWFYKGLTYLIPKGVPTRGSDFRPITCMSNFYKLTTKCTTKVMQLIVERRGLLSENQMGTVRNVQGAKEQAMVNIAINKEHGNKLKTMWIDVKKAYDSVDHKYLLACVRLEMNREKSATNCTGCESDAVILEGHQGYKYLGITEDASSIVKRETFEKVRKEILCRVEKLCMTKLNGKNMIRAINEHAISVINYHVGLVKLEPSDFKSLDHDISQVLIKYQVHLQSACKERLYLPRTEMGRRLTNIEFKSECMLLTMHKSFNETINSSLRRAAILKNEEACDSHLSLIVNYLKIRYGLEEIPSLKVF
;
A
#
# COMPACT_ATOMS: atom_id res chain seq x y z
N MET A 1 4.79 -26.61 -6.80
CA MET A 1 3.32 -26.50 -6.81
C MET A 1 2.90 -25.49 -7.87
N GLU A 2 1.89 -25.78 -8.68
CA GLU A 2 1.44 -24.89 -9.75
C GLU A 2 0.65 -23.70 -9.17
N ARG A 3 1.00 -22.48 -9.57
CA ARG A 3 0.29 -21.28 -9.13
C ARG A 3 -0.98 -21.09 -9.96
N THR A 4 -2.12 -21.03 -9.27
CA THR A 4 -3.38 -20.71 -9.94
C THR A 4 -3.40 -19.27 -10.47
N ARG A 5 -4.24 -19.01 -11.46
CA ARG A 5 -4.32 -17.68 -12.08
C ARG A 5 -5.08 -16.71 -11.19
N LYS A 6 -4.60 -15.47 -11.10
CA LYS A 6 -5.36 -14.36 -10.48
C LYS A 6 -6.55 -13.98 -11.35
N ILE A 7 -7.69 -13.69 -10.74
CA ILE A 7 -8.95 -13.50 -11.44
C ILE A 7 -9.52 -12.10 -11.16
N PRO A 8 -9.76 -11.28 -12.20
CA PRO A 8 -10.39 -9.97 -12.03
C PRO A 8 -11.78 -10.15 -11.41
N LEU A 9 -12.19 -9.23 -10.51
CA LEU A 9 -13.44 -9.39 -9.77
C LEU A 9 -14.66 -9.52 -10.69
N LEU A 10 -14.68 -8.80 -11.81
CA LEU A 10 -15.75 -8.85 -12.81
C LEU A 10 -15.78 -10.14 -13.64
N LYS A 11 -14.75 -10.98 -13.52
CA LYS A 11 -14.64 -12.28 -14.21
C LYS A 11 -14.81 -13.47 -13.26
N VAL A 12 -15.14 -13.21 -12.00
CA VAL A 12 -15.47 -14.28 -11.05
C VAL A 12 -16.85 -14.83 -11.43
N ASP A 13 -16.91 -16.14 -11.67
CA ASP A 13 -18.15 -16.88 -11.89
C ASP A 13 -18.73 -17.25 -10.52
N SER A 14 -19.73 -16.51 -10.07
CA SER A 14 -20.30 -16.67 -8.73
C SER A 14 -20.89 -18.06 -8.52
N ILE A 15 -21.57 -18.61 -9.53
CA ILE A 15 -22.23 -19.93 -9.43
C ILE A 15 -21.18 -21.02 -9.18
N LYS A 16 -20.09 -21.03 -9.97
CA LYS A 16 -19.02 -22.01 -9.80
C LYS A 16 -18.24 -21.81 -8.51
N LEU A 17 -18.07 -20.56 -8.09
CA LEU A 17 -17.42 -20.23 -6.82
C LEU A 17 -18.24 -20.75 -5.64
N ASP A 18 -19.54 -20.50 -5.63
CA ASP A 18 -20.45 -20.92 -4.56
C ASP A 18 -20.54 -22.45 -4.48
N ALA A 19 -20.57 -23.14 -5.63
CA ALA A 19 -20.49 -24.60 -5.68
C ALA A 19 -19.17 -25.13 -5.09
N THR A 20 -18.05 -24.46 -5.39
CA THR A 20 -16.73 -24.81 -4.83
C THR A 20 -16.71 -24.61 -3.31
N ILE A 21 -17.23 -23.47 -2.81
CA ILE A 21 -17.30 -23.17 -1.38
C ILE A 21 -18.18 -24.19 -0.65
N LYS A 22 -19.33 -24.54 -1.22
CA LYS A 22 -20.22 -25.56 -0.65
C LYS A 22 -19.55 -26.93 -0.56
N ALA A 23 -18.82 -27.35 -1.59
CA ALA A 23 -18.06 -28.60 -1.55
C ALA A 23 -16.99 -28.59 -0.45
N VAL A 24 -16.32 -27.46 -0.22
CA VAL A 24 -15.38 -27.29 0.90
C VAL A 24 -16.10 -27.39 2.23
N GLN A 25 -17.25 -26.73 2.39
CA GLN A 25 -18.07 -26.80 3.61
C GLN A 25 -18.52 -28.23 3.92
N ASP A 26 -19.03 -28.95 2.92
CA ASP A 26 -19.46 -30.35 3.08
C ASP A 26 -18.28 -31.27 3.43
N HIS A 27 -17.11 -31.06 2.82
CA HIS A 27 -15.91 -31.83 3.13
C HIS A 27 -15.42 -31.58 4.56
N VAL A 28 -15.27 -30.31 4.95
CA VAL A 28 -14.82 -29.90 6.29
C VAL A 28 -15.77 -30.37 7.38
N SER A 29 -17.08 -30.40 7.11
CA SER A 29 -18.07 -30.92 8.08
C SER A 29 -17.93 -32.42 8.34
N LYS A 30 -17.47 -33.19 7.33
CA LYS A 30 -17.26 -34.64 7.43
C LYS A 30 -15.85 -35.00 7.89
N HIS A 31 -14.86 -34.20 7.51
CA HIS A 31 -13.44 -34.39 7.78
C HIS A 31 -12.83 -33.06 8.26
N PRO A 32 -13.04 -32.70 9.54
CA PRO A 32 -12.49 -31.49 10.12
C PRO A 32 -10.96 -31.47 10.02
N PRO A 33 -10.33 -30.40 9.49
CA PRO A 33 -8.88 -30.34 9.42
C PRO A 33 -8.28 -29.98 10.78
N HIS A 34 -7.19 -30.67 11.15
CA HIS A 34 -6.49 -30.48 12.43
C HIS A 34 -5.09 -29.89 12.29
N SER A 35 -4.57 -29.79 11.05
CA SER A 35 -3.23 -29.25 10.79
C SER A 35 -3.23 -28.15 9.73
N MET A 36 -2.19 -27.32 9.75
CA MET A 36 -1.97 -26.30 8.72
C MET A 36 -1.84 -26.93 7.33
N SER A 37 -1.23 -28.11 7.20
CA SER A 37 -1.14 -28.83 5.93
C SER A 37 -2.49 -29.33 5.39
N GLU A 38 -3.38 -29.80 6.26
CA GLU A 38 -4.72 -30.22 5.83
C GLU A 38 -5.54 -29.02 5.34
N ILE A 39 -5.49 -27.91 6.09
CA ILE A 39 -6.12 -26.65 5.67
C ILE A 39 -5.56 -26.18 4.32
N ALA A 40 -4.23 -26.23 4.16
CA ALA A 40 -3.56 -25.86 2.91
C ALA A 40 -4.01 -26.75 1.74
N ARG A 41 -4.09 -28.07 1.94
CA ARG A 41 -4.55 -29.03 0.93
C ARG A 41 -6.00 -28.78 0.51
N ILE A 42 -6.91 -28.54 1.47
CA ILE A 42 -8.32 -28.24 1.18
C ILE A 42 -8.43 -26.96 0.35
N LEU A 43 -7.72 -25.89 0.77
CA LEU A 43 -7.75 -24.64 0.04
C LEU A 43 -7.11 -24.76 -1.35
N GLN A 44 -6.01 -25.49 -1.50
CA GLN A 44 -5.41 -25.77 -2.81
C GLN A 44 -6.39 -26.51 -3.72
N ALA A 45 -7.05 -27.56 -3.22
CA ALA A 45 -8.06 -28.29 -3.96
C ALA A 45 -9.22 -27.37 -4.39
N ALA A 46 -9.68 -26.48 -3.51
CA ALA A 46 -10.70 -25.48 -3.85
C ALA A 46 -10.22 -24.53 -4.96
N GLN A 47 -8.98 -24.03 -4.88
CA GLN A 47 -8.40 -23.16 -5.90
C GLN A 47 -8.31 -23.85 -7.27
N ILE A 48 -7.83 -25.08 -7.29
CA ILE A 48 -7.66 -25.88 -8.51
C ILE A 48 -9.03 -26.23 -9.09
N CYS A 49 -9.97 -26.70 -8.26
CA CYS A 49 -11.33 -27.03 -8.67
C CYS A 49 -12.02 -25.82 -9.32
N TYR A 50 -11.93 -24.64 -8.70
CA TYR A 50 -12.48 -23.43 -9.28
C TYR A 50 -11.81 -23.07 -10.61
N GLN A 51 -10.48 -23.21 -10.70
CA GLN A 51 -9.76 -22.93 -11.95
C GLN A 51 -10.16 -23.88 -13.08
N GLU A 52 -10.26 -25.18 -12.82
CA GLU A 52 -10.63 -26.17 -13.83
C GLU A 52 -12.10 -26.04 -14.22
N THR A 53 -13.01 -25.85 -13.27
CA THR A 53 -14.44 -25.65 -13.60
C THR A 53 -14.69 -24.35 -14.35
N THR A 54 -13.91 -23.29 -14.11
CA THR A 54 -14.00 -22.03 -14.86
C THR A 54 -13.20 -22.02 -16.16
N ARG A 55 -12.37 -23.05 -16.39
CA ARG A 55 -11.71 -23.25 -17.67
C ARG A 55 -12.79 -23.42 -18.72
N LYS A 56 -12.72 -22.59 -19.77
CA LYS A 56 -13.58 -22.81 -20.92
C LYS A 56 -13.02 -24.00 -21.67
N ASP A 57 -13.74 -25.12 -21.64
CA ASP A 57 -13.44 -26.23 -22.54
C ASP A 57 -13.41 -25.72 -23.97
N ALA A 58 -12.44 -26.21 -24.74
CA ALA A 58 -12.45 -26.00 -26.17
C ALA A 58 -13.75 -26.63 -26.70
N LYS A 59 -14.73 -25.80 -27.05
CA LYS A 59 -15.98 -26.31 -27.64
C LYS A 59 -15.60 -27.19 -28.84
N PRO A 60 -16.16 -28.41 -28.99
CA PRO A 60 -15.96 -29.20 -30.19
C PRO A 60 -16.29 -28.32 -31.39
N SER A 61 -15.37 -28.34 -32.35
CA SER A 61 -15.36 -27.33 -33.39
C SER A 61 -16.62 -27.50 -34.25
N LYS A 62 -17.56 -26.55 -34.19
CA LYS A 62 -18.48 -26.25 -35.30
C LYS A 62 -17.73 -25.45 -36.37
N TRP A 63 -16.47 -25.80 -36.59
CA TRP A 63 -15.54 -24.99 -37.36
C TRP A 63 -16.02 -24.93 -38.80
N VAL A 64 -16.54 -26.03 -39.35
CA VAL A 64 -17.08 -26.05 -40.70
C VAL A 64 -18.32 -25.15 -40.83
N GLU A 65 -19.35 -25.27 -39.98
CA GLU A 65 -20.54 -24.41 -40.08
C GLU A 65 -20.22 -22.95 -39.74
N SER A 66 -19.39 -22.71 -38.73
CA SER A 66 -19.00 -21.36 -38.33
C SER A 66 -18.09 -20.70 -39.34
N ILE A 67 -17.22 -21.45 -40.03
CA ILE A 67 -16.41 -20.95 -41.14
C ILE A 67 -17.25 -20.77 -42.37
N LYS A 68 -18.14 -21.69 -42.74
CA LYS A 68 -19.07 -21.49 -43.86
C LYS A 68 -19.92 -20.24 -43.64
N CYS A 69 -20.46 -20.05 -42.44
CA CYS A 69 -21.20 -18.84 -42.08
C CYS A 69 -20.31 -17.59 -42.08
N LYS A 70 -19.07 -17.67 -41.56
CA LYS A 70 -18.10 -16.57 -41.67
C LYS A 70 -17.68 -16.27 -43.10
N ILE A 71 -17.47 -17.28 -43.94
CA ILE A 71 -17.11 -17.17 -45.36
C ILE A 71 -18.27 -16.50 -46.09
N SER A 72 -19.52 -16.98 -45.93
CA SER A 72 -20.70 -16.33 -46.51
C SER A 72 -20.85 -14.87 -46.06
N LEU A 73 -20.62 -14.58 -44.78
CA LEU A 73 -20.61 -13.21 -44.25
C LEU A 73 -19.42 -12.38 -44.76
N LEU A 74 -18.28 -13.01 -45.04
CA LEU A 74 -17.08 -12.38 -45.57
C LEU A 74 -17.24 -12.12 -47.06
N GLU A 75 -17.80 -13.03 -47.84
CA GLU A 75 -18.13 -12.89 -49.26
C GLU A 75 -19.11 -11.74 -49.47
N SER A 76 -20.15 -11.65 -48.66
CA SER A 76 -21.08 -10.52 -48.69
C SER A 76 -20.40 -9.20 -48.29
N LYS A 77 -19.48 -9.22 -47.32
CA LYS A 77 -18.64 -8.05 -47.01
C LYS A 77 -17.65 -7.72 -48.12
N VAL A 78 -17.07 -8.69 -48.80
CA VAL A 78 -16.13 -8.52 -49.92
C VAL A 78 -16.88 -7.89 -51.09
N LYS A 79 -18.06 -8.40 -51.45
CA LYS A 79 -18.94 -7.78 -52.46
C LYS A 79 -19.30 -6.34 -52.14
N LEU A 80 -19.51 -5.99 -50.86
CA LEU A 80 -19.73 -4.61 -50.44
C LEU A 80 -18.45 -3.75 -50.53
N LEU A 81 -17.30 -4.33 -50.19
CA LEU A 81 -16.00 -3.66 -50.25
C LEU A 81 -15.47 -3.48 -51.68
N GLU A 82 -15.81 -4.37 -52.61
CA GLU A 82 -15.48 -4.26 -54.04
C GLU A 82 -16.17 -3.09 -54.72
N LYS A 83 -17.29 -2.62 -54.16
CA LYS A 83 -17.97 -1.38 -54.57
C LYS A 83 -17.25 -0.11 -54.09
N LEU A 84 -16.26 -0.25 -53.21
CA LEU A 84 -15.45 0.85 -52.70
C LEU A 84 -14.13 0.93 -53.47
N SER A 85 -13.61 2.14 -53.61
CA SER A 85 -12.27 2.37 -54.15
C SER A 85 -11.20 1.65 -53.31
N LEU A 86 -10.02 1.39 -53.92
CA LEU A 86 -8.88 0.80 -53.22
C LEU A 86 -8.49 1.59 -51.95
N VAL A 87 -8.62 2.92 -51.99
CA VAL A 87 -8.33 3.82 -50.87
C VAL A 87 -9.31 3.59 -49.71
N GLU A 88 -10.60 3.51 -49.99
CA GLU A 88 -11.64 3.25 -48.98
C GLU A 88 -11.51 1.85 -48.38
N ARG A 89 -11.18 0.84 -49.18
CA ARG A 89 -10.90 -0.52 -48.71
C ARG A 89 -9.72 -0.53 -47.73
N ALA A 90 -8.62 0.12 -48.08
CA ALA A 90 -7.46 0.25 -47.21
C ALA A 90 -7.82 0.95 -45.88
N ALA A 91 -8.59 2.04 -45.94
CA ALA A 91 -9.08 2.74 -44.75
C ALA A 91 -9.92 1.83 -43.83
N VAL A 92 -10.81 1.01 -44.39
CA VAL A 92 -11.63 0.07 -43.61
C VAL A 92 -10.77 -1.00 -42.92
N TYR A 93 -9.79 -1.59 -43.61
CA TYR A 93 -8.93 -2.61 -43.00
C TYR A 93 -7.99 -2.02 -41.94
N SER A 94 -7.39 -0.86 -42.20
CA SER A 94 -6.61 -0.11 -41.20
C SER A 94 -7.46 0.18 -39.96
N LYS A 95 -8.72 0.59 -40.13
CA LYS A 95 -9.62 0.83 -38.99
C LYS A 95 -9.95 -0.45 -38.21
N LYS A 96 -10.13 -1.58 -38.89
CA LYS A 96 -10.38 -2.88 -38.24
C LYS A 96 -9.19 -3.31 -37.39
N LEU A 97 -7.97 -3.18 -37.91
CA LEU A 97 -6.74 -3.45 -37.16
C LEU A 97 -6.64 -2.55 -35.93
N GLU A 98 -6.82 -1.24 -36.10
CA GLU A 98 -6.82 -0.27 -35.00
C GLU A 98 -7.87 -0.59 -33.92
N VAL A 99 -9.09 -1.00 -34.30
CA VAL A 99 -10.12 -1.43 -33.34
C VAL A 99 -9.71 -2.70 -32.61
N ALA A 100 -9.12 -3.68 -33.30
CA ALA A 100 -8.69 -4.93 -32.70
C ALA A 100 -7.56 -4.69 -31.67
N ASP A 101 -6.57 -3.88 -32.03
CA ASP A 101 -5.45 -3.51 -31.16
C ASP A 101 -5.92 -2.71 -29.94
N ARG A 102 -6.78 -1.70 -30.13
CA ARG A 102 -7.39 -0.94 -29.01
C ARG A 102 -8.16 -1.85 -28.05
N ARG A 103 -8.89 -2.84 -28.56
CA ARG A 103 -9.59 -3.83 -27.72
C ARG A 103 -8.62 -4.74 -26.98
N ARG A 104 -7.51 -5.12 -27.60
CA ARG A 104 -6.44 -5.92 -26.97
C ARG A 104 -5.80 -5.13 -25.83
N GLU A 105 -5.36 -3.91 -26.09
CA GLU A 105 -4.78 -3.00 -25.10
C GLU A 105 -5.74 -2.73 -23.95
N TYR A 106 -7.00 -2.42 -24.25
CA TYR A 106 -8.04 -2.22 -23.24
C TYR A 106 -8.12 -3.42 -22.27
N ARG A 107 -8.18 -4.65 -22.79
CA ARG A 107 -8.24 -5.86 -21.94
C ARG A 107 -6.98 -6.02 -21.11
N VAL A 108 -5.82 -5.88 -21.71
CA VAL A 108 -4.51 -6.06 -21.05
C VAL A 108 -4.31 -5.03 -19.95
N GLN A 109 -4.55 -3.75 -20.24
CA GLN A 109 -4.33 -2.66 -19.30
C GLN A 109 -5.31 -2.72 -18.13
N ASN A 110 -6.61 -2.98 -18.37
CA ASN A 110 -7.58 -3.14 -17.27
C ASN A 110 -7.28 -4.37 -16.40
N GLN A 111 -6.90 -5.50 -17.00
CA GLN A 111 -6.50 -6.68 -16.23
C GLN A 111 -5.23 -6.41 -15.41
N SER A 112 -4.24 -5.74 -16.00
CA SER A 112 -3.00 -5.33 -15.32
C SER A 112 -3.29 -4.40 -14.15
N PHE A 113 -4.16 -3.40 -14.33
CA PHE A 113 -4.55 -2.47 -13.28
C PHE A 113 -5.29 -3.14 -12.12
N GLU A 114 -6.18 -4.09 -12.41
CA GLU A 114 -6.96 -4.79 -11.38
C GLU A 114 -6.12 -5.78 -10.57
N LEU A 115 -5.22 -6.53 -11.23
CA LEU A 115 -4.50 -7.65 -10.61
C LEU A 115 -3.03 -7.34 -10.23
N TYR A 116 -2.43 -6.36 -10.90
CA TYR A 116 -1.00 -6.03 -10.83
C TYR A 116 -0.78 -4.52 -10.78
N ARG A 117 -1.58 -3.80 -9.99
CA ARG A 117 -1.65 -2.34 -9.98
C ARG A 117 -0.31 -1.63 -9.80
N SER A 118 0.53 -2.09 -8.88
CA SER A 118 1.87 -1.52 -8.68
C SER A 118 2.75 -1.64 -9.93
N ASN A 119 2.66 -2.77 -10.64
CA ASN A 119 3.37 -2.96 -11.90
C ASN A 119 2.78 -2.08 -13.02
N PHE A 120 1.46 -1.90 -13.04
CA PHE A 120 0.80 -0.99 -13.97
C PHE A 120 1.34 0.45 -13.82
N TYR A 121 1.37 0.99 -12.60
CA TYR A 121 1.90 2.34 -12.35
C TYR A 121 3.40 2.45 -12.65
N ARG A 122 4.19 1.41 -12.32
CA ARG A 122 5.63 1.38 -12.63
C ARG A 122 5.88 1.45 -14.14
N LYS A 123 5.13 0.68 -14.93
CA LYS A 123 5.21 0.73 -16.41
C LYS A 123 4.76 2.09 -16.96
N LEU A 124 3.71 2.67 -16.37
CA LEU A 124 3.24 4.01 -16.74
C LEU A 124 4.29 5.10 -16.46
N GLY A 125 5.08 4.93 -15.39
CA GLY A 125 6.20 5.80 -15.03
C GLY A 125 7.43 5.65 -15.93
N GLY A 126 7.43 4.75 -16.91
CA GLY A 126 8.57 4.51 -17.80
C GLY A 126 9.72 3.75 -17.15
N ALA A 127 9.49 3.07 -16.02
CA ALA A 127 10.52 2.27 -15.38
C ALA A 127 10.93 1.11 -16.29
N GLN A 128 12.19 1.13 -16.72
CA GLN A 128 12.80 0.06 -17.50
C GLN A 128 13.27 -1.06 -16.57
N GLU A 129 13.34 -2.29 -17.10
CA GLU A 129 14.08 -3.35 -16.43
C GLU A 129 15.56 -2.94 -16.39
N VAL A 130 16.10 -2.89 -15.18
CA VAL A 130 17.48 -2.48 -14.96
C VAL A 130 18.37 -3.64 -15.34
N ALA A 131 18.95 -3.58 -16.55
CA ALA A 131 19.98 -4.51 -16.96
C ALA A 131 21.21 -4.36 -16.05
N HIS A 132 21.77 -5.48 -15.59
CA HIS A 132 22.96 -5.49 -14.76
C HIS A 132 23.79 -6.74 -15.02
N ASN A 133 25.10 -6.64 -14.78
CA ASN A 133 26.05 -7.75 -14.95
C ASN A 133 26.48 -8.39 -13.63
N VAL A 134 25.83 -8.03 -12.51
CA VAL A 134 26.12 -8.62 -11.20
C VAL A 134 25.81 -10.13 -11.20
N SER A 135 26.81 -10.95 -10.88
CA SER A 135 26.66 -12.41 -10.84
C SER A 135 25.73 -12.85 -9.70
N LYS A 136 24.96 -13.92 -9.94
CA LYS A 136 24.16 -14.56 -8.88
C LYS A 136 25.03 -15.07 -7.73
N VAL A 137 26.27 -15.47 -8.03
CA VAL A 137 27.24 -15.94 -7.03
C VAL A 137 27.64 -14.79 -6.11
N ASP A 138 27.96 -13.62 -6.65
CA ASP A 138 28.34 -12.44 -5.86
C ASP A 138 27.21 -11.99 -4.93
N ILE A 139 25.97 -12.02 -5.43
CA ILE A 139 24.78 -11.74 -4.63
C ILE A 139 24.67 -12.77 -3.50
N SER A 140 24.73 -14.06 -3.84
CA SER A 140 24.63 -15.14 -2.86
C SER A 140 25.72 -15.07 -1.78
N ASN A 141 26.97 -14.82 -2.17
CA ASN A 141 28.11 -14.71 -1.27
C ASN A 141 27.95 -13.52 -0.32
N PHE A 142 27.46 -12.38 -0.81
CA PHE A 142 27.20 -11.24 0.06
C PHE A 142 26.11 -11.54 1.09
N TRP A 143 24.97 -12.09 0.65
CA TRP A 143 23.84 -12.34 1.54
C TRP A 143 24.06 -13.51 2.51
N SER A 144 24.84 -14.52 2.12
CA SER A 144 25.22 -15.62 3.02
C SER A 144 26.03 -15.13 4.22
N THR A 145 26.89 -14.12 4.05
CA THR A 145 27.65 -13.54 5.17
C THR A 145 26.77 -12.84 6.22
N MET A 146 25.56 -12.40 5.84
CA MET A 146 24.61 -11.80 6.78
C MET A 146 23.67 -12.84 7.39
N TRP A 147 23.14 -13.78 6.59
CA TRP A 147 22.13 -14.72 7.07
C TRP A 147 22.69 -15.96 7.77
N ASN A 148 23.91 -16.36 7.45
CA ASN A 148 24.57 -17.53 8.06
C ASN A 148 25.61 -17.10 9.11
N ARG A 149 25.44 -15.92 9.71
CA ARG A 149 26.27 -15.53 10.86
C ARG A 149 25.97 -16.52 11.98
N ASN A 150 26.99 -17.23 12.46
CA ASN A 150 26.86 -18.08 13.63
C ASN A 150 26.68 -17.16 14.85
N ASP A 151 25.46 -17.09 15.38
CA ASP A 151 25.13 -16.38 16.62
C ASP A 151 25.82 -17.00 17.86
N ASP A 152 26.50 -18.14 17.70
CA ASP A 152 27.23 -18.89 18.74
C ASP A 152 28.65 -18.38 19.02
N ILE A 153 29.15 -17.38 18.31
CA ILE A 153 30.55 -16.91 18.46
C ILE A 153 30.77 -16.10 19.76
N ASP A 154 29.71 -15.67 20.46
CA ASP A 154 29.87 -14.87 21.68
C ASP A 154 28.79 -15.17 22.71
N THR A 155 28.98 -16.23 23.50
CA THR A 155 28.10 -16.60 24.62
C THR A 155 28.21 -15.64 25.82
N ASN A 156 29.16 -14.69 25.79
CA ASN A 156 29.40 -13.72 26.87
C ASN A 156 28.85 -12.30 26.59
N LYS A 157 28.14 -12.07 25.47
CA LYS A 157 27.46 -10.79 25.25
C LYS A 157 26.28 -10.63 26.20
N THR A 158 26.50 -9.88 27.27
CA THR A 158 25.43 -9.37 28.13
C THR A 158 24.83 -8.13 27.50
N PHE A 159 23.52 -8.15 27.28
CA PHE A 159 22.78 -6.99 26.78
C PHE A 159 22.26 -6.09 27.91
N ASP A 160 22.55 -6.45 29.16
CA ASP A 160 22.07 -5.82 30.39
C ASP A 160 22.30 -4.30 30.43
N ALA A 161 23.39 -3.81 29.83
CA ALA A 161 23.66 -2.37 29.74
C ALA A 161 22.67 -1.61 28.85
N TYR A 162 21.98 -2.29 27.93
CA TYR A 162 21.00 -1.72 26.99
C TYR A 162 19.56 -2.12 27.33
N LEU A 163 19.40 -2.91 28.38
CA LEU A 163 18.18 -3.51 28.88
C LEU A 163 17.85 -2.80 30.22
N MET A 164 16.62 -2.28 30.36
CA MET A 164 16.17 -1.55 31.55
C MET A 164 15.17 -2.38 32.35
N GLU A 165 15.27 -2.42 33.67
CA GLU A 165 14.43 -3.25 34.57
C GLU A 165 13.01 -3.60 34.06
N TYR A 166 12.78 -4.90 33.86
CA TYR A 166 11.49 -5.47 33.48
C TYR A 166 10.43 -5.23 34.56
N VAL A 167 9.37 -4.49 34.21
CA VAL A 167 8.18 -4.34 35.06
C VAL A 167 7.07 -5.28 34.56
N PRO A 168 6.66 -6.29 35.36
CA PRO A 168 5.55 -7.16 35.03
C PRO A 168 4.24 -6.38 34.91
N ASP A 169 3.41 -6.77 33.96
CA ASP A 169 2.10 -6.18 33.75
C ASP A 169 1.05 -7.01 34.46
N THR A 170 0.26 -6.40 35.33
CA THR A 170 -0.68 -7.07 36.24
C THR A 170 -2.00 -7.49 35.56
N ASN A 171 -2.18 -7.19 34.27
CA ASN A 171 -3.42 -7.49 33.55
C ASN A 171 -3.34 -8.78 32.71
N ASP A 172 -4.10 -9.78 33.16
CA ASP A 172 -4.41 -11.05 32.47
C ASP A 172 -5.35 -10.83 31.27
N GLN A 173 -4.84 -10.27 30.17
CA GLN A 173 -5.57 -10.34 28.89
C GLN A 173 -5.20 -11.61 28.12
N GLU A 174 -6.18 -12.15 27.37
CA GLU A 174 -5.95 -13.30 26.50
C GLU A 174 -4.73 -13.04 25.58
N PRO A 175 -3.78 -13.99 25.50
CA PRO A 175 -2.53 -13.80 24.77
C PRO A 175 -2.70 -13.87 23.24
N PHE A 176 -3.94 -13.84 22.73
CA PHE A 176 -4.27 -14.04 21.34
C PHE A 176 -5.58 -13.33 20.96
N PRO A 177 -5.77 -12.88 19.70
CA PRO A 177 -7.03 -12.27 19.29
C PRO A 177 -8.23 -13.21 19.47
N THR A 178 -9.39 -12.64 19.78
CA THR A 178 -10.64 -13.39 19.80
C THR A 178 -11.02 -13.90 18.40
N TYR A 179 -11.90 -14.90 18.31
CA TYR A 179 -12.36 -15.41 17.02
C TYR A 179 -13.02 -14.33 16.15
N ALA A 180 -13.81 -13.43 16.75
CA ALA A 180 -14.44 -12.33 16.02
C ALA A 180 -13.39 -11.37 15.42
N GLU A 181 -12.37 -11.03 16.18
CA GLU A 181 -11.26 -10.20 15.71
C GLU A 181 -10.44 -10.90 14.63
N PHE A 182 -10.26 -12.22 14.73
CA PHE A 182 -9.58 -13.01 13.71
C PHE A 182 -10.34 -13.00 12.38
N VAL A 183 -11.65 -13.18 12.40
CA VAL A 183 -12.50 -13.08 11.20
C VAL A 183 -12.43 -11.67 10.60
N ASP A 184 -12.41 -10.63 11.44
CA ASP A 184 -12.22 -9.25 10.96
C ASP A 184 -10.85 -9.03 10.31
N ILE A 185 -9.77 -9.60 10.89
CA ILE A 185 -8.44 -9.60 10.28
C ILE A 185 -8.47 -10.24 8.88
N ILE A 186 -9.17 -11.37 8.71
CA ILE A 186 -9.34 -12.08 7.43
C ILE A 186 -10.09 -11.21 6.41
N LYS A 187 -11.20 -10.58 6.82
CA LYS A 187 -12.04 -9.73 5.97
C LYS A 187 -11.23 -8.66 5.24
N TYR A 188 -10.28 -8.04 5.93
CA TYR A 188 -9.44 -6.98 5.39
C TYR A 188 -8.16 -7.48 4.68
N LEU A 189 -7.96 -8.79 4.51
CA LEU A 189 -6.84 -9.30 3.73
C LEU A 189 -6.97 -8.93 2.23
N PRO A 190 -5.87 -8.50 1.58
CA PRO A 190 -5.89 -8.24 0.15
C PRO A 190 -5.97 -9.55 -0.63
N ASN A 191 -7.06 -9.74 -1.39
CA ASN A 191 -7.41 -10.98 -2.08
C ASN A 191 -6.26 -11.65 -2.85
N TRP A 192 -5.51 -10.86 -3.65
CA TRP A 192 -4.48 -11.38 -4.55
C TRP A 192 -3.05 -11.06 -4.09
N LYS A 193 -2.81 -11.01 -2.77
CA LYS A 193 -1.47 -10.92 -2.17
C LYS A 193 -0.58 -12.04 -2.72
N ALA A 194 0.69 -11.74 -2.98
CA ALA A 194 1.65 -12.74 -3.46
C ALA A 194 1.70 -13.95 -2.52
N ALA A 195 1.38 -15.13 -3.05
CA ALA A 195 1.39 -16.39 -2.32
C ALA A 195 2.83 -16.92 -2.15
N GLY A 196 3.04 -17.75 -1.13
CA GLY A 196 4.32 -18.38 -0.85
C GLY A 196 4.58 -19.58 -1.77
N CYS A 197 5.32 -20.56 -1.25
CA CYS A 197 5.55 -21.85 -1.91
C CYS A 197 4.25 -22.70 -2.05
N ASP A 198 3.25 -22.43 -1.20
CA ASP A 198 1.93 -23.07 -1.16
C ASP A 198 0.95 -22.62 -2.26
N GLY A 199 1.23 -21.52 -2.96
CA GLY A 199 0.37 -20.99 -4.02
C GLY A 199 -1.04 -20.54 -3.58
N ILE A 200 -1.32 -20.40 -2.27
CA ILE A 200 -2.67 -20.06 -1.77
C ILE A 200 -2.88 -18.56 -1.70
N TYR A 201 -3.96 -18.07 -2.31
CA TYR A 201 -4.36 -16.66 -2.28
C TYR A 201 -5.36 -16.38 -1.16
N ASN A 202 -5.25 -15.19 -0.55
CA ASN A 202 -6.21 -14.70 0.44
C ASN A 202 -7.65 -14.69 -0.07
N PHE A 203 -7.88 -14.60 -1.39
CA PHE A 203 -9.22 -14.69 -1.98
C PHE A 203 -9.96 -15.95 -1.53
N PHE A 204 -9.31 -17.11 -1.55
CA PHE A 204 -9.95 -18.38 -1.19
C PHE A 204 -10.00 -18.57 0.32
N ILE A 205 -8.99 -18.11 1.07
CA ILE A 205 -9.04 -18.06 2.54
C ILE A 205 -10.26 -17.25 3.01
N LYS A 206 -10.53 -16.09 2.39
CA LYS A 206 -11.68 -15.24 2.71
C LYS A 206 -13.02 -15.85 2.33
N LYS A 207 -13.06 -16.65 1.26
CA LYS A 207 -14.30 -17.19 0.71
C LYS A 207 -14.72 -18.51 1.35
N CYS A 208 -13.77 -19.32 1.81
CA CYS A 208 -14.05 -20.59 2.47
C CYS A 208 -14.21 -20.35 3.99
N GLU A 209 -15.32 -19.74 4.40
CA GLU A 209 -15.58 -19.36 5.80
C GLU A 209 -15.66 -20.57 6.75
N SER A 210 -16.08 -21.73 6.24
CA SER A 210 -16.10 -23.00 6.99
C SER A 210 -14.74 -23.44 7.53
N ILE A 211 -13.64 -22.93 6.96
CA ILE A 211 -12.26 -23.23 7.39
C ILE A 211 -11.83 -22.33 8.56
N HIS A 212 -12.47 -21.16 8.75
CA HIS A 212 -12.00 -20.15 9.71
C HIS A 212 -11.89 -20.66 11.15
N PRO A 213 -12.84 -21.45 11.71
CA PRO A 213 -12.70 -22.00 13.06
C PRO A 213 -11.45 -22.86 13.24
N PHE A 214 -11.18 -23.75 12.27
CA PHE A 214 -10.02 -24.65 12.30
C PHE A 214 -8.72 -23.88 12.13
N LEU A 215 -8.69 -22.93 11.19
CA LEU A 215 -7.53 -22.07 10.97
C LEU A 215 -7.23 -21.20 12.20
N TYR A 216 -8.26 -20.71 12.89
CA TYR A 216 -8.11 -19.98 14.14
C TYR A 216 -7.44 -20.84 15.22
N ASN A 217 -7.94 -22.06 15.44
CA ASN A 217 -7.41 -22.98 16.44
C ASN A 217 -5.95 -23.34 16.13
N VAL A 218 -5.64 -23.77 14.91
CA VAL A 218 -4.27 -24.13 14.51
C VAL A 218 -3.31 -22.95 14.67
N ILE A 219 -3.70 -21.73 14.26
CA ILE A 219 -2.83 -20.55 14.43
C ILE A 219 -2.65 -20.23 15.92
N LYS A 220 -3.71 -20.33 16.73
CA LYS A 220 -3.64 -20.11 18.18
C LYS A 220 -2.68 -21.10 18.84
N GLU A 221 -2.72 -22.38 18.45
CA GLU A 221 -1.84 -23.43 18.96
C GLU A 221 -0.39 -23.21 18.55
N ILE A 222 -0.13 -22.87 17.27
CA ILE A 222 1.21 -22.49 16.79
C ILE A 222 1.79 -21.33 17.63
N CYS A 223 0.96 -20.35 18.01
CA CYS A 223 1.44 -19.20 18.77
C CYS A 223 1.60 -19.47 20.27
N LEU A 224 0.82 -20.37 20.87
CA LEU A 224 0.71 -20.50 22.33
C LEU A 224 1.25 -21.82 22.91
N LYS A 225 1.34 -22.90 22.12
CA LYS A 225 1.62 -24.25 22.62
C LYS A 225 2.98 -24.83 22.17
N GLU A 226 3.89 -23.99 21.67
CA GLU A 226 5.17 -24.40 21.06
C GLU A 226 5.02 -25.44 19.92
N GLU A 227 3.82 -25.56 19.35
CA GLU A 227 3.57 -26.46 18.24
C GLU A 227 4.24 -25.90 16.97
N ASN A 228 5.19 -26.68 16.44
CA ASN A 228 5.87 -26.32 15.21
C ASN A 228 5.07 -26.81 14.00
N PRO A 229 4.53 -25.90 13.17
CA PRO A 229 3.95 -26.27 11.90
C PRO A 229 5.02 -26.87 10.99
N GLU A 230 4.59 -27.55 9.93
CA GLU A 230 5.49 -28.30 9.07
C GLU A 230 6.48 -27.38 8.35
N PRO A 231 7.69 -27.86 7.99
CA PRO A 231 8.79 -27.01 7.52
C PRO A 231 8.47 -26.11 6.32
N TRP A 232 7.47 -26.44 5.51
CA TRP A 232 7.05 -25.61 4.39
C TRP A 232 6.44 -24.27 4.83
N PHE A 233 5.85 -24.19 6.03
CA PHE A 233 5.21 -22.99 6.57
C PHE A 233 6.19 -21.83 6.72
N TYR A 234 7.43 -22.14 7.09
CA TYR A 234 8.55 -21.19 7.23
C TYR A 234 9.36 -21.01 5.94
N LYS A 235 9.00 -21.68 4.84
CA LYS A 235 9.66 -21.53 3.54
C LYS A 235 8.98 -20.43 2.72
N GLY A 236 9.77 -19.48 2.24
CA GLY A 236 9.32 -18.43 1.33
C GLY A 236 10.01 -18.47 -0.04
N LEU A 237 9.45 -17.74 -0.98
CA LEU A 237 10.05 -17.51 -2.30
C LEU A 237 10.73 -16.14 -2.32
N THR A 238 12.06 -16.11 -2.41
CA THR A 238 12.85 -14.88 -2.38
C THR A 238 12.97 -14.25 -3.75
N TYR A 239 12.58 -12.98 -3.86
CA TYR A 239 12.77 -12.15 -5.04
C TYR A 239 13.82 -11.09 -4.76
N LEU A 240 14.76 -10.91 -5.70
CA LEU A 240 15.78 -9.87 -5.60
C LEU A 240 15.27 -8.60 -6.30
N ILE A 241 15.14 -7.52 -5.53
CA ILE A 241 14.72 -6.21 -6.06
C ILE A 241 15.93 -5.28 -6.11
N PRO A 242 16.34 -4.77 -7.29
CA PRO A 242 17.47 -3.85 -7.38
C PRO A 242 17.14 -2.49 -6.76
N LYS A 243 18.13 -1.88 -6.09
CA LYS A 243 18.13 -0.45 -5.75
C LYS A 243 18.84 0.31 -6.86
N GLY A 244 18.12 1.16 -7.60
CA GLY A 244 18.72 1.92 -8.69
C GLY A 244 19.35 1.00 -9.74
N VAL A 245 20.50 1.39 -10.27
CA VAL A 245 21.34 0.55 -11.15
C VAL A 245 22.31 -0.25 -10.28
N PRO A 246 22.12 -1.57 -10.12
CA PRO A 246 22.93 -2.34 -9.19
C PRO A 246 24.31 -2.64 -9.81
N THR A 247 25.35 -2.43 -9.01
CA THR A 247 26.75 -2.70 -9.38
C THR A 247 27.36 -3.81 -8.52
N ARG A 248 26.80 -4.06 -7.33
CA ARG A 248 27.28 -5.05 -6.36
C ARG A 248 26.13 -5.87 -5.78
N GLY A 249 26.44 -7.03 -5.19
CA GLY A 249 25.45 -7.89 -4.54
C GLY A 249 24.64 -7.20 -3.43
N SER A 250 25.22 -6.21 -2.75
CA SER A 250 24.60 -5.38 -1.73
C SER A 250 23.48 -4.46 -2.24
N ASP A 251 23.45 -4.19 -3.53
CA ASP A 251 22.51 -3.24 -4.16
C ASP A 251 21.15 -3.89 -4.40
N PHE A 252 21.04 -5.20 -4.18
CA PHE A 252 19.77 -5.91 -4.18
C PHE A 252 19.11 -5.83 -2.80
N ARG A 253 17.77 -5.89 -2.78
CA ARG A 253 16.97 -6.15 -1.59
C ARG A 253 16.28 -7.51 -1.77
N PRO A 254 16.65 -8.54 -1.00
CA PRO A 254 15.92 -9.80 -0.99
C PRO A 254 14.57 -9.58 -0.31
N ILE A 255 13.49 -9.95 -1.01
CA ILE A 255 12.12 -9.92 -0.49
C ILE A 255 11.57 -11.34 -0.52
N THR A 256 11.47 -11.94 0.67
CA THR A 256 10.98 -13.30 0.86
C THR A 256 9.45 -13.30 0.96
N CYS A 257 8.80 -13.86 -0.06
CA CYS A 257 7.35 -14.05 -0.07
C CYS A 257 6.96 -15.32 0.69
N MET A 258 6.58 -15.16 1.95
CA MET A 258 6.07 -16.25 2.82
C MET A 258 4.68 -16.74 2.41
N SER A 259 4.24 -17.87 2.95
CA SER A 259 2.84 -18.31 2.90
C SER A 259 1.88 -17.21 3.36
N ASN A 260 0.67 -17.18 2.80
CA ASN A 260 -0.36 -16.28 3.31
C ASN A 260 -0.89 -16.70 4.69
N PHE A 261 -0.77 -17.98 5.07
CA PHE A 261 -1.04 -18.42 6.43
C PHE A 261 0.01 -17.91 7.43
N TYR A 262 1.30 -17.96 7.05
CA TYR A 262 2.36 -17.37 7.85
C TYR A 262 2.12 -15.88 8.10
N LYS A 263 1.79 -15.12 7.04
CA LYS A 263 1.47 -13.69 7.15
C LYS A 263 0.22 -13.41 7.99
N LEU A 264 -0.78 -14.30 7.96
CA LEU A 264 -1.97 -14.18 8.81
C LEU A 264 -1.62 -14.43 10.27
N THR A 265 -0.81 -15.46 10.53
CA THR A 265 -0.28 -15.80 11.87
C THR A 265 0.49 -14.63 12.46
N THR A 266 1.49 -14.10 11.74
CA THR A 266 2.27 -12.95 12.23
C THR A 266 1.45 -11.68 12.37
N LYS A 267 0.38 -11.51 11.58
CA LYS A 267 -0.57 -10.40 11.75
C LYS A 267 -1.38 -10.53 13.05
N CYS A 268 -1.74 -11.74 13.47
CA CYS A 268 -2.37 -11.98 14.78
C CYS A 268 -1.41 -11.66 15.92
N THR A 269 -0.17 -12.16 15.86
CA THR A 269 0.88 -11.85 16.85
C THR A 269 1.17 -10.35 16.92
N THR A 270 1.26 -9.68 15.77
CA THR A 270 1.52 -8.23 15.70
C THR A 270 0.41 -7.44 16.39
N LYS A 271 -0.85 -7.85 16.27
CA LYS A 271 -1.97 -7.19 16.96
C LYS A 271 -1.80 -7.27 18.48
N VAL A 272 -1.46 -8.44 19.02
CA VAL A 272 -1.23 -8.62 20.47
C VAL A 272 -0.02 -7.80 20.93
N MET A 273 1.09 -7.87 20.20
CA MET A 273 2.29 -7.11 20.54
C MET A 273 2.07 -5.60 20.52
N GLN A 274 1.30 -5.09 19.56
CA GLN A 274 0.95 -3.66 19.52
C GLN A 274 0.19 -3.23 20.77
N LEU A 275 -0.77 -4.03 21.25
CA LEU A 275 -1.52 -3.72 22.46
C LEU A 275 -0.64 -3.71 23.71
N ILE A 276 0.28 -4.68 23.83
CA ILE A 276 1.23 -4.75 24.95
C ILE A 276 2.16 -3.52 24.95
N VAL A 277 2.72 -3.19 23.78
CA VAL A 277 3.64 -2.07 23.59
C VAL A 277 2.98 -0.73 23.90
N GLU A 278 1.74 -0.53 23.42
CA GLU A 278 0.95 0.69 23.68
C GLU A 278 0.56 0.79 25.17
N ARG A 279 0.04 -0.30 25.76
CA ARG A 279 -0.40 -0.34 27.17
C ARG A 279 0.74 -0.06 28.15
N ARG A 280 1.91 -0.62 27.89
CA ARG A 280 3.10 -0.43 28.73
C ARG A 280 3.85 0.88 28.43
N GLY A 281 3.43 1.65 27.43
CA GLY A 281 4.09 2.90 27.06
C GLY A 281 5.55 2.71 26.63
N LEU A 282 5.88 1.59 25.97
CA LEU A 282 7.27 1.24 25.65
C LEU A 282 7.87 2.05 24.50
N LEU A 283 7.03 2.77 23.74
CA LEU A 283 7.46 3.63 22.66
C LEU A 283 7.58 5.06 23.16
N SER A 284 8.74 5.67 22.93
CA SER A 284 8.93 7.09 23.14
C SER A 284 7.99 7.93 22.28
N GLU A 285 7.60 9.09 22.78
CA GLU A 285 6.81 10.06 22.03
C GLU A 285 7.49 10.49 20.72
N ASN A 286 8.83 10.45 20.65
CA ASN A 286 9.57 10.80 19.44
C ASN A 286 9.63 9.65 18.41
N GLN A 287 9.21 8.44 18.77
CA GLN A 287 9.08 7.33 17.83
C GLN A 287 7.82 7.51 17.00
N MET A 288 7.98 7.83 15.72
CA MET A 288 6.84 8.05 14.81
C MET A 288 6.68 6.97 13.74
N GLY A 289 7.72 6.16 13.55
CA GLY A 289 7.70 5.04 12.61
C GLY A 289 6.87 3.88 13.16
N THR A 290 5.97 3.34 12.34
CA THR A 290 5.16 2.15 12.64
C THR A 290 4.24 2.25 13.88
N VAL A 291 3.96 3.47 14.35
CA VAL A 291 3.02 3.74 15.45
C VAL A 291 1.62 3.97 14.90
N ARG A 292 0.60 3.42 15.56
CA ARG A 292 -0.80 3.61 15.13
C ARG A 292 -1.22 5.07 15.34
N ASN A 293 -2.10 5.56 14.45
CA ASN A 293 -2.69 6.90 14.53
C ASN A 293 -1.67 8.07 14.54
N VAL A 294 -0.44 7.84 14.05
CA VAL A 294 0.60 8.86 13.92
C VAL A 294 0.94 9.06 12.45
N GLN A 295 0.89 10.31 11.98
CA GLN A 295 1.30 10.68 10.62
C GLN A 295 2.81 10.98 10.60
N GLY A 296 3.65 9.97 10.83
CA GLY A 296 5.03 10.18 11.27
C GLY A 296 5.89 11.10 10.40
N ALA A 297 5.81 10.99 9.07
CA ALA A 297 6.55 11.90 8.19
C ALA A 297 6.10 13.37 8.31
N LYS A 298 4.79 13.60 8.50
CA LYS A 298 4.25 14.96 8.64
C LYS A 298 4.49 15.52 10.03
N GLU A 299 4.15 14.74 11.06
CA GLU A 299 4.32 15.17 12.44
C GLU A 299 5.80 15.49 12.72
N GLN A 300 6.74 14.69 12.21
CA GLN A 300 8.17 15.01 12.31
C GLN A 300 8.51 16.34 11.65
N ALA A 301 8.07 16.58 10.41
CA ALA A 301 8.38 17.82 9.70
C ALA A 301 7.81 19.06 10.42
N MET A 302 6.58 18.98 10.94
CA MET A 302 5.98 20.09 11.68
C MET A 302 6.69 20.38 13.00
N VAL A 303 7.16 19.34 13.68
CA VAL A 303 7.92 19.47 14.93
C VAL A 303 9.29 20.08 14.67
N ASN A 304 9.97 19.63 13.60
CA ASN A 304 11.23 20.23 13.17
C ASN A 304 11.04 21.73 12.88
N ILE A 305 9.95 22.12 12.20
CA ILE A 305 9.62 23.53 11.95
C ILE A 305 9.40 24.30 13.26
N ALA A 306 8.59 23.75 14.17
CA ALA A 306 8.28 24.42 15.45
C ALA A 306 9.54 24.62 16.32
N ILE A 307 10.35 23.56 16.47
CA ILE A 307 11.58 23.60 17.27
C ILE A 307 12.62 24.53 16.63
N ASN A 308 12.85 24.44 15.32
CA ASN A 308 13.78 25.35 14.65
C ASN A 308 13.37 26.81 14.81
N LYS A 309 12.08 27.12 14.65
CA LYS A 309 11.58 28.48 14.77
C LYS A 309 11.76 29.05 16.19
N GLU A 310 11.46 28.27 17.22
CA GLU A 310 11.65 28.67 18.64
C GLU A 310 13.14 29.01 18.93
N HIS A 311 14.06 28.29 18.30
CA HIS A 311 15.50 28.51 18.42
C HIS A 311 16.08 29.45 17.35
N GLY A 312 15.24 30.23 16.66
CA GLY A 312 15.67 31.22 15.67
C GLY A 312 16.37 30.62 14.44
N ASN A 313 16.05 29.38 14.07
CA ASN A 313 16.63 28.59 12.99
C ASN A 313 18.16 28.40 13.11
N LYS A 314 18.66 28.27 14.35
CA LYS A 314 20.09 28.09 14.64
C LYS A 314 20.48 26.65 14.95
N LEU A 315 19.53 25.72 15.00
CA LEU A 315 19.82 24.33 15.32
C LEU A 315 20.49 23.64 14.13
N LYS A 316 21.33 22.65 14.45
CA LYS A 316 21.95 21.78 13.46
C LYS A 316 21.19 20.46 13.42
N THR A 317 20.99 19.91 12.23
CA THR A 317 20.33 18.62 12.03
C THR A 317 21.36 17.58 11.62
N MET A 318 21.25 16.38 12.19
CA MET A 318 22.07 15.23 11.84
C MET A 318 21.16 14.06 11.44
N TRP A 319 21.52 13.37 10.35
CA TRP A 319 20.79 12.20 9.87
C TRP A 319 21.64 10.94 10.07
N ILE A 320 21.11 10.00 10.86
CA ILE A 320 21.72 8.69 11.09
C ILE A 320 20.93 7.64 10.30
N ASP A 321 21.62 6.85 9.47
CA ASP A 321 21.03 5.72 8.76
C ASP A 321 21.69 4.41 9.17
N VAL A 322 20.87 3.41 9.51
CA VAL A 322 21.35 2.09 9.93
C VAL A 322 21.49 1.19 8.71
N LYS A 323 22.73 0.78 8.42
CA LYS A 323 23.02 -0.13 7.32
C LYS A 323 22.29 -1.46 7.50
N LYS A 324 21.38 -1.75 6.56
CA LYS A 324 20.67 -3.04 6.44
C LYS A 324 19.90 -3.42 7.72
N ALA A 325 19.22 -2.44 8.33
CA ALA A 325 18.57 -2.55 9.63
C ALA A 325 17.76 -3.83 9.91
N TYR A 326 17.07 -4.43 8.93
CA TYR A 326 16.32 -5.68 9.12
C TYR A 326 17.19 -6.94 9.07
N ASP A 327 18.29 -6.90 8.30
CA ASP A 327 19.18 -8.03 8.08
C ASP A 327 20.32 -8.09 9.12
N SER A 328 20.53 -7.01 9.87
CA SER A 328 21.61 -6.86 10.87
C SER A 328 21.15 -6.96 12.32
N VAL A 329 19.87 -7.29 12.58
CA VAL A 329 19.34 -7.44 13.94
C VAL A 329 19.89 -8.71 14.58
N ASP A 330 20.47 -8.59 15.77
CA ASP A 330 20.88 -9.73 16.59
C ASP A 330 19.63 -10.41 17.19
N HIS A 331 19.45 -11.71 16.93
CA HIS A 331 18.26 -12.44 17.36
C HIS A 331 18.23 -12.66 18.87
N LYS A 332 19.37 -12.81 19.55
CA LYS A 332 19.43 -12.94 21.02
C LYS A 332 19.01 -11.62 21.67
N TYR A 333 19.50 -10.50 21.15
CA TYR A 333 19.07 -9.17 21.58
C TYR A 333 17.57 -8.95 21.32
N LEU A 334 17.06 -9.31 20.14
CA LEU A 334 15.64 -9.17 19.82
C LEU A 334 14.77 -10.02 20.76
N LEU A 335 15.16 -11.25 21.06
CA LEU A 335 14.45 -12.12 21.99
C LEU A 335 14.46 -11.56 23.43
N ALA A 336 15.58 -11.00 23.88
CA ALA A 336 15.66 -10.28 25.14
C ALA A 336 14.71 -9.08 25.16
N CYS A 337 14.71 -8.27 24.09
CA CYS A 337 13.75 -7.18 23.92
C CYS A 337 12.29 -7.64 23.85
N VAL A 338 11.98 -8.86 23.41
CA VAL A 338 10.62 -9.39 23.39
C VAL A 338 10.15 -9.81 24.80
N ARG A 339 11.05 -9.92 25.78
CA ARG A 339 10.75 -9.97 27.23
C ARG A 339 10.79 -8.56 27.84
N LEU A 340 9.97 -7.70 27.24
CA LEU A 340 10.12 -6.26 27.00
C LEU A 340 10.56 -5.31 28.11
N GLU A 341 11.37 -4.34 27.69
CA GLU A 341 11.90 -3.20 28.46
C GLU A 341 11.93 -1.93 27.58
N MET A 342 11.89 -0.74 28.19
CA MET A 342 11.86 0.54 27.47
C MET A 342 13.27 1.02 27.13
N ASN A 343 13.58 1.25 25.85
CA ASN A 343 14.84 1.87 25.45
C ASN A 343 14.65 3.36 25.12
N ARG A 344 14.95 4.24 26.09
CA ARG A 344 14.84 5.70 25.92
C ARG A 344 15.95 6.29 25.02
N GLU A 345 17.12 5.65 24.97
CA GLU A 345 18.30 6.15 24.25
C GLU A 345 18.21 6.01 22.72
N LYS A 346 17.50 4.99 22.22
CA LYS A 346 17.24 4.82 20.78
C LYS A 346 16.07 5.65 20.25
N SER A 347 15.50 6.50 21.10
CA SER A 347 14.52 7.50 20.68
C SER A 347 15.24 8.61 19.92
N ALA A 348 14.60 9.22 18.93
CA ALA A 348 15.11 10.44 18.32
C ALA A 348 15.19 11.54 19.40
N THR A 349 16.33 11.66 20.05
CA THR A 349 16.65 12.68 21.05
C THR A 349 17.81 13.52 20.54
N ASN A 350 17.90 14.74 21.04
CA ASN A 350 19.00 15.65 20.75
C ASN A 350 20.27 15.10 21.42
N CYS A 351 20.95 14.15 20.76
CA CYS A 351 22.17 13.55 21.26
C CYS A 351 23.36 14.50 21.02
N THR A 352 24.03 14.90 22.10
CA THR A 352 25.23 15.74 22.07
C THR A 352 26.49 14.97 21.65
N GLY A 353 26.47 13.63 21.73
CA GLY A 353 27.64 12.77 21.54
C GLY A 353 28.14 12.62 20.09
N CYS A 354 27.41 13.12 19.10
CA CYS A 354 27.77 13.00 17.68
C CYS A 354 28.11 14.35 17.03
N GLU A 355 28.35 15.39 17.82
CA GLU A 355 28.64 16.75 17.30
C GLU A 355 29.88 16.77 16.39
N SER A 356 30.87 15.91 16.65
CA SER A 356 32.10 15.78 15.84
C SER A 356 31.90 15.06 14.51
N ASP A 357 30.85 14.23 14.38
CA ASP A 357 30.60 13.40 13.20
C ASP A 357 29.57 14.05 12.23
N ALA A 358 28.99 15.18 12.62
CA ALA A 358 27.96 15.86 11.86
C ALA A 358 28.54 16.59 10.64
N VAL A 359 28.11 16.18 9.44
CA VAL A 359 28.42 16.90 8.20
C VAL A 359 27.49 18.10 8.04
N ILE A 360 28.06 19.30 7.94
CA ILE A 360 27.31 20.54 7.71
C ILE A 360 26.91 20.62 6.24
N LEU A 361 25.60 20.76 5.97
CA LEU A 361 25.10 21.08 4.62
C LEU A 361 25.26 22.58 4.37
N GLU A 362 25.91 22.95 3.26
CA GLU A 362 26.18 24.35 2.92
C GLU A 362 25.10 24.96 2.01
N GLY A 363 24.72 26.21 2.28
CA GLY A 363 23.91 27.05 1.38
C GLY A 363 22.49 26.52 1.10
N HIS A 364 22.18 26.28 -0.18
CA HIS A 364 20.86 25.81 -0.66
C HIS A 364 20.70 24.28 -0.63
N GLN A 365 21.65 23.54 -0.05
CA GLN A 365 21.57 22.09 0.03
C GLN A 365 20.45 21.67 0.99
N GLY A 366 19.53 20.83 0.50
CA GLY A 366 18.46 20.24 1.29
C GLY A 366 18.60 18.72 1.31
N TYR A 367 18.33 18.12 2.47
CA TYR A 367 18.29 16.67 2.64
C TYR A 367 16.87 16.15 2.43
N LYS A 368 16.73 14.98 1.79
CA LYS A 368 15.41 14.36 1.59
C LYS A 368 15.10 13.40 2.74
N TYR A 369 14.40 13.89 3.77
CA TYR A 369 13.96 13.09 4.91
C TYR A 369 12.51 12.60 4.72
N LEU A 370 12.30 11.28 4.78
CA LEU A 370 10.99 10.63 4.59
C LEU A 370 10.20 11.08 3.34
N GLY A 371 10.89 11.54 2.30
CA GLY A 371 10.28 12.02 1.07
C GLY A 371 10.10 13.53 0.97
N ILE A 372 10.30 14.27 2.06
CA ILE A 372 10.24 15.74 2.15
C ILE A 372 11.66 16.30 2.07
N THR A 373 11.85 17.38 1.33
CA THR A 373 13.13 18.08 1.30
C THR A 373 13.16 19.10 2.43
N GLU A 374 14.08 18.93 3.37
CA GLU A 374 14.33 19.82 4.50
C GLU A 374 15.63 20.59 4.23
N ASP A 375 15.59 21.92 4.37
CA ASP A 375 16.79 22.78 4.37
C ASP A 375 17.10 23.24 5.81
N ALA A 376 18.09 24.11 6.00
CA ALA A 376 18.49 24.60 7.34
C ALA A 376 17.35 25.25 8.13
N SER A 377 16.29 25.72 7.47
CA SER A 377 15.10 26.27 8.13
C SER A 377 14.01 25.23 8.40
N SER A 378 14.12 24.04 7.81
CA SER A 378 13.08 22.99 7.75
C SER A 378 11.74 23.47 7.16
N ILE A 379 11.66 24.70 6.64
CA ILE A 379 10.43 25.26 6.07
C ILE A 379 10.18 24.68 4.68
N VAL A 380 9.02 24.07 4.48
CA VAL A 380 8.63 23.59 3.15
C VAL A 380 8.13 24.76 2.30
N LYS A 381 8.94 25.16 1.30
CA LYS A 381 8.66 26.29 0.40
C LYS A 381 7.46 26.04 -0.51
N ARG A 382 6.77 27.13 -0.92
CA ARG A 382 5.64 27.09 -1.87
C ARG A 382 6.04 26.51 -3.24
N GLU A 383 7.29 26.65 -3.66
CA GLU A 383 7.82 26.01 -4.87
C GLU A 383 7.64 24.48 -4.88
N THR A 384 7.63 23.84 -3.70
CA THR A 384 7.35 22.41 -3.55
C THR A 384 5.94 22.09 -4.04
N PHE A 385 4.96 22.95 -3.77
CA PHE A 385 3.59 22.77 -4.26
C PHE A 385 3.51 22.84 -5.79
N GLU A 386 4.24 23.75 -6.43
CA GLU A 386 4.27 23.82 -7.90
C GLU A 386 4.89 22.58 -8.54
N LYS A 387 5.92 21.99 -7.92
CA LYS A 387 6.48 20.70 -8.35
C LYS A 387 5.45 19.57 -8.21
N VAL A 388 4.73 19.53 -7.09
CA VAL A 388 3.67 18.55 -6.82
C VAL A 388 2.51 18.70 -7.79
N ARG A 389 2.05 19.93 -8.05
CA ARG A 389 1.02 20.26 -9.04
C ARG A 389 1.39 19.72 -10.42
N LYS A 390 2.60 20.04 -10.90
CA LYS A 390 3.12 19.54 -12.18
C LYS A 390 3.16 18.01 -12.23
N GLU A 391 3.61 17.37 -11.16
CA GLU A 391 3.65 15.91 -11.07
C GLU A 391 2.25 15.28 -11.12
N ILE A 392 1.28 15.84 -10.39
CA ILE A 392 -0.12 15.38 -10.40
C ILE A 392 -0.68 15.48 -11.81
N LEU A 393 -0.56 16.63 -12.47
CA LEU A 393 -1.07 16.85 -13.82
C LEU A 393 -0.40 15.91 -14.83
N CYS A 394 0.92 15.72 -14.76
CA CYS A 394 1.64 14.77 -15.60
C CYS A 394 1.12 13.33 -15.42
N ARG A 395 0.87 12.91 -14.17
CA ARG A 395 0.30 11.59 -13.88
C ARG A 395 -1.13 11.45 -14.42
N VAL A 396 -1.97 12.49 -14.31
CA VAL A 396 -3.32 12.51 -14.87
C VAL A 396 -3.28 12.40 -16.40
N GLU A 397 -2.43 13.17 -17.08
CA GLU A 397 -2.27 13.11 -18.54
C GLU A 397 -1.86 11.70 -19.00
N LYS A 398 -0.83 11.12 -18.38
CA LYS A 398 -0.39 9.74 -18.67
C LYS A 398 -1.52 8.73 -18.48
N LEU A 399 -2.32 8.87 -17.43
CA LEU A 399 -3.47 7.99 -17.18
C LEU A 399 -4.57 8.17 -18.23
N CYS A 400 -4.82 9.39 -18.71
CA CYS A 400 -5.81 9.67 -19.75
C CYS A 400 -5.42 9.06 -21.10
N MET A 401 -4.12 8.88 -21.37
CA MET A 401 -3.63 8.20 -22.58
C MET A 401 -3.83 6.68 -22.55
N THR A 402 -4.12 6.10 -21.37
CA THR A 402 -4.34 4.65 -21.24
C THR A 402 -5.72 4.23 -21.78
N LYS A 403 -5.87 2.94 -22.06
CA LYS A 403 -7.12 2.27 -22.42
C LYS A 403 -7.83 1.70 -21.19
N LEU A 404 -7.68 2.32 -20.02
CA LEU A 404 -8.46 1.96 -18.84
C LEU A 404 -9.94 2.26 -19.06
N ASN A 405 -10.81 1.43 -18.48
CA ASN A 405 -12.24 1.76 -18.43
C ASN A 405 -12.47 2.95 -17.48
N GLY A 406 -13.59 3.65 -17.63
CA GLY A 406 -13.85 4.86 -16.85
C GLY A 406 -13.84 4.66 -15.33
N LYS A 407 -14.17 3.46 -14.82
CA LYS A 407 -14.09 3.13 -13.38
C LYS A 407 -12.64 3.02 -12.92
N ASN A 408 -11.84 2.27 -13.65
CA ASN A 408 -10.43 2.05 -13.34
C ASN A 408 -9.60 3.32 -13.57
N MET A 409 -9.92 4.13 -14.57
CA MET A 409 -9.25 5.40 -14.86
C MET A 409 -9.41 6.41 -13.71
N ILE A 410 -10.65 6.67 -13.26
CA ILE A 410 -10.88 7.59 -12.14
C ILE A 410 -10.27 7.05 -10.85
N ARG A 411 -10.37 5.73 -10.62
CA ARG A 411 -9.70 5.09 -9.49
C ARG A 411 -8.17 5.27 -9.55
N ALA A 412 -7.57 5.14 -10.73
CA ALA A 412 -6.15 5.35 -10.93
C ALA A 412 -5.74 6.81 -10.65
N ILE A 413 -6.55 7.78 -11.08
CA ILE A 413 -6.32 9.20 -10.82
C ILE A 413 -6.33 9.47 -9.31
N ASN A 414 -7.34 8.97 -8.59
CA ASN A 414 -7.43 9.14 -7.14
C ASN A 414 -6.24 8.48 -6.41
N GLU A 415 -5.90 7.24 -6.77
CA GLU A 415 -4.88 6.43 -6.08
C GLU A 415 -3.43 6.77 -6.45
N HIS A 416 -3.17 7.31 -7.65
CA HIS A 416 -1.81 7.53 -8.15
C HIS A 416 -1.48 8.99 -8.40
N ALA A 417 -2.43 9.80 -8.87
CA ALA A 417 -2.18 11.22 -9.11
C ALA A 417 -2.55 12.05 -7.88
N ILE A 418 -3.82 12.10 -7.51
CA ILE A 418 -4.32 12.96 -6.42
C ILE A 418 -3.66 12.61 -5.08
N SER A 419 -3.35 11.33 -4.82
CA SER A 419 -2.70 10.92 -3.58
C SER A 419 -1.32 11.57 -3.33
N VAL A 420 -0.66 12.12 -4.35
CA VAL A 420 0.65 12.78 -4.22
C VAL A 420 0.55 13.99 -3.30
N ILE A 421 -0.54 14.76 -3.37
CA ILE A 421 -0.72 15.95 -2.52
C ILE A 421 -0.89 15.61 -1.04
N ASN A 422 -1.28 14.36 -0.71
CA ASN A 422 -1.64 13.98 0.65
C ASN A 422 -0.53 14.30 1.66
N TYR A 423 0.74 14.11 1.28
CA TYR A 423 1.88 14.39 2.17
C TYR A 423 2.10 15.89 2.41
N HIS A 424 1.65 16.74 1.49
CA HIS A 424 1.89 18.19 1.52
C HIS A 424 0.77 18.99 2.18
N VAL A 425 -0.47 18.46 2.20
CA VAL A 425 -1.59 19.06 2.95
C VAL A 425 -1.26 19.10 4.43
N GLY A 426 -1.27 20.30 5.01
CA GLY A 426 -0.92 20.59 6.41
C GLY A 426 0.57 20.85 6.66
N LEU A 427 1.44 20.65 5.66
CA LEU A 427 2.87 20.98 5.74
C LEU A 427 3.22 22.25 4.96
N VAL A 428 2.71 22.35 3.74
CA VAL A 428 2.85 23.56 2.92
C VAL A 428 1.71 24.51 3.28
N LYS A 429 2.03 25.79 3.46
CA LYS A 429 1.04 26.85 3.64
C LYS A 429 0.25 27.05 2.33
N LEU A 430 -0.83 26.31 2.20
CA LEU A 430 -1.73 26.30 1.04
C LEU A 430 -3.10 26.84 1.45
N GLU A 431 -3.66 27.66 0.58
CA GLU A 431 -4.99 28.23 0.76
C GLU A 431 -6.05 27.38 0.03
N PRO A 432 -7.34 27.49 0.40
CA PRO A 432 -8.44 26.84 -0.31
C PRO A 432 -8.45 27.09 -1.83
N SER A 433 -8.04 28.30 -2.24
CA SER A 433 -7.93 28.69 -3.65
C SER A 433 -6.88 27.88 -4.41
N ASP A 434 -5.78 27.48 -3.77
CA ASP A 434 -4.74 26.63 -4.38
C ASP A 434 -5.33 25.26 -4.73
N PHE A 435 -6.08 24.63 -3.81
CA PHE A 435 -6.73 23.34 -4.04
C PHE A 435 -7.81 23.41 -5.12
N LYS A 436 -8.65 24.46 -5.07
CA LYS A 436 -9.68 24.71 -6.08
C LYS A 436 -9.08 24.90 -7.47
N SER A 437 -7.94 25.58 -7.57
CA SER A 437 -7.22 25.76 -8.85
C SER A 437 -6.68 24.43 -9.38
N LEU A 438 -6.19 23.55 -8.51
CA LEU A 438 -5.72 22.22 -8.92
C LEU A 438 -6.87 21.32 -9.39
N ASP A 439 -8.02 21.34 -8.70
CA ASP A 439 -9.23 20.64 -9.15
C ASP A 439 -9.66 21.14 -10.55
N HIS A 440 -9.59 22.45 -10.78
CA HIS A 440 -9.87 23.03 -12.10
C HIS A 440 -8.90 22.51 -13.17
N ASP A 441 -7.59 22.54 -12.93
CA ASP A 441 -6.59 22.07 -13.91
C ASP A 441 -6.79 20.58 -14.26
N ILE A 442 -7.07 19.74 -13.25
CA ILE A 442 -7.35 18.31 -13.49
C ILE A 442 -8.60 18.17 -14.37
N SER A 443 -9.64 18.95 -14.12
CA SER A 443 -10.85 18.94 -14.95
C SER A 443 -10.55 19.35 -16.40
N GLN A 444 -9.68 20.33 -16.63
CA GLN A 444 -9.25 20.74 -17.97
C GLN A 444 -8.49 19.64 -18.69
N VAL A 445 -7.60 18.93 -17.98
CA VAL A 445 -6.93 17.74 -18.54
C VAL A 445 -7.95 16.68 -18.94
N LEU A 446 -8.94 16.39 -18.09
CA LEU A 446 -9.97 15.39 -18.40
C LEU A 446 -10.83 15.78 -19.61
N ILE A 447 -11.09 17.07 -19.82
CA ILE A 447 -11.79 17.60 -20.99
C ILE A 447 -10.92 17.48 -22.25
N LYS A 448 -9.65 17.88 -22.17
CA LYS A 448 -8.65 17.79 -23.25
C LYS A 448 -8.54 16.37 -23.82
N TYR A 449 -8.56 15.35 -22.95
CA TYR A 449 -8.48 13.94 -23.36
C TYR A 449 -9.86 13.28 -23.58
N GLN A 450 -10.95 14.06 -23.64
CA GLN A 450 -12.33 13.59 -23.86
C GLN A 450 -12.80 12.53 -22.84
N VAL A 451 -12.21 12.51 -21.64
CA VAL A 451 -12.64 11.65 -20.53
C VAL A 451 -13.92 12.22 -19.90
N HIS A 452 -14.03 13.54 -19.88
CA HIS A 452 -15.21 14.31 -19.50
C HIS A 452 -15.57 15.29 -20.60
N LEU A 453 -16.86 15.57 -20.79
CA LEU A 453 -17.31 16.54 -21.80
C LEU A 453 -17.41 17.92 -21.16
N GLN A 454 -17.02 18.97 -21.87
CA GLN A 454 -17.10 20.35 -21.35
C GLN A 454 -18.54 20.78 -21.04
N SER A 455 -19.51 20.29 -21.81
CA SER A 455 -20.95 20.53 -21.58
C SER A 455 -21.54 19.72 -20.43
N ALA A 456 -20.79 18.76 -19.87
CA ALA A 456 -21.29 17.97 -18.77
C ALA A 456 -21.22 18.76 -17.45
N CYS A 457 -22.19 18.51 -16.59
CA CYS A 457 -22.25 19.01 -15.22
C CYS A 457 -20.95 18.68 -14.46
N LYS A 458 -20.35 19.69 -13.81
CA LYS A 458 -19.07 19.58 -13.10
C LYS A 458 -19.18 18.66 -11.89
N GLU A 459 -20.30 18.74 -11.19
CA GLU A 459 -20.64 17.96 -10.00
C GLU A 459 -20.61 16.46 -10.30
N ARG A 460 -20.96 16.08 -11.54
CA ARG A 460 -20.89 14.69 -12.01
C ARG A 460 -19.48 14.09 -11.91
N LEU A 461 -18.42 14.89 -11.96
CA LEU A 461 -17.06 14.37 -11.75
C LEU A 461 -16.91 13.80 -10.33
N TYR A 462 -17.41 14.54 -9.34
CA TYR A 462 -17.16 14.26 -7.92
C TYR A 462 -18.19 13.32 -7.29
N LEU A 463 -19.44 13.35 -7.76
CA LEU A 463 -20.53 12.55 -7.20
C LEU A 463 -20.24 11.03 -7.23
N PRO A 464 -20.80 10.27 -6.28
CA PRO A 464 -20.75 8.81 -6.29
C PRO A 464 -21.33 8.21 -7.57
N ARG A 465 -20.84 7.02 -7.94
CA ARG A 465 -21.37 6.30 -9.12
C ARG A 465 -22.81 5.82 -8.96
N THR A 466 -23.25 5.59 -7.72
CA THR A 466 -24.64 5.29 -7.37
C THR A 466 -25.57 6.47 -7.65
N GLU A 467 -25.03 7.69 -7.65
CA GLU A 467 -25.72 8.95 -7.95
C GLU A 467 -25.32 9.47 -9.35
N MET A 468 -25.05 8.56 -10.29
CA MET A 468 -24.71 8.89 -11.69
C MET A 468 -23.40 9.69 -11.90
N GLY A 469 -22.61 9.85 -10.85
CA GLY A 469 -21.32 10.51 -10.87
C GLY A 469 -20.16 9.61 -11.29
N ARG A 470 -18.93 10.14 -11.20
CA ARG A 470 -17.69 9.45 -11.61
C ARG A 470 -16.80 9.07 -10.44
N ARG A 471 -17.02 9.67 -9.27
CA ARG A 471 -16.27 9.47 -8.02
C ARG A 471 -14.80 9.92 -8.12
N LEU A 472 -14.55 11.01 -8.84
CA LEU A 472 -13.27 11.71 -8.76
C LEU A 472 -13.17 12.36 -7.38
N THR A 473 -12.03 12.28 -6.73
CA THR A 473 -11.84 12.97 -5.45
C THR A 473 -11.75 14.47 -5.68
N ASN A 474 -12.63 15.24 -5.05
CA ASN A 474 -12.51 16.69 -4.97
C ASN A 474 -11.38 17.03 -3.99
N ILE A 475 -10.34 17.71 -4.46
CA ILE A 475 -9.11 17.95 -3.69
C ILE A 475 -9.36 18.97 -2.59
N GLU A 476 -10.16 20.00 -2.87
CA GLU A 476 -10.56 21.01 -1.88
C GLU A 476 -11.29 20.38 -0.68
N PHE A 477 -12.35 19.62 -0.93
CA PHE A 477 -13.08 18.92 0.12
C PHE A 477 -12.21 17.86 0.83
N LYS A 478 -11.31 17.21 0.10
CA LYS A 478 -10.36 16.25 0.69
C LYS A 478 -9.39 16.94 1.63
N SER A 479 -8.82 18.08 1.26
CA SER A 479 -7.86 18.80 2.10
C SER A 479 -8.54 19.29 3.38
N GLU A 480 -9.77 19.79 3.29
CA GLU A 480 -10.60 20.14 4.44
C GLU A 480 -10.76 18.96 5.42
N CYS A 481 -11.16 17.79 4.91
CA CYS A 481 -11.31 16.59 5.73
C CYS A 481 -9.99 16.17 6.38
N MET A 482 -8.88 16.26 5.65
CA MET A 482 -7.54 15.91 6.15
C MET A 482 -7.08 16.85 7.25
N LEU A 483 -7.23 18.16 7.06
CA LEU A 483 -6.86 19.19 8.04
C LEU A 483 -7.74 19.09 9.29
N LEU A 484 -9.04 18.90 9.13
CA LEU A 484 -9.95 18.72 10.26
C LEU A 484 -9.63 17.46 11.07
N THR A 485 -9.34 16.33 10.40
CA THR A 485 -8.95 15.08 11.07
C THR A 485 -7.64 15.26 11.83
N MET A 486 -6.68 15.98 11.24
CA MET A 486 -5.40 16.29 11.86
C MET A 486 -5.56 17.20 13.08
N HIS A 487 -6.32 18.29 12.95
CA HIS A 487 -6.63 19.22 14.03
C HIS A 487 -7.35 18.54 15.19
N LYS A 488 -8.36 17.69 14.92
CA LYS A 488 -9.05 16.90 15.96
C LYS A 488 -8.09 15.95 16.69
N SER A 489 -7.31 15.17 15.94
CA SER A 489 -6.33 14.23 16.51
C SER A 489 -5.29 14.93 17.40
N PHE A 490 -4.83 16.11 17.00
CA PHE A 490 -3.87 16.88 17.81
C PHE A 490 -4.51 17.44 19.08
N ASN A 491 -5.73 17.99 19.00
CA ASN A 491 -6.45 18.49 20.17
C ASN A 491 -6.82 17.37 21.16
N GLU A 492 -7.26 16.21 20.68
CA GLU A 492 -7.57 15.05 21.52
C GLU A 492 -6.37 14.56 22.34
N THR A 493 -5.15 14.82 21.85
CA THR A 493 -3.91 14.33 22.48
C THR A 493 -3.00 15.45 22.96
N ILE A 494 -3.49 16.69 23.07
CA ILE A 494 -2.70 17.86 23.46
C ILE A 494 -2.09 17.71 24.86
N ASN A 495 -2.83 17.13 25.79
CA ASN A 495 -2.38 16.94 27.18
C ASN A 495 -1.47 15.72 27.36
N SER A 496 -1.50 14.78 26.41
CA SER A 496 -0.72 13.53 26.46
C SER A 496 0.50 13.55 25.54
N SER A 497 0.58 14.50 24.61
CA SER A 497 1.66 14.61 23.63
C SER A 497 2.21 16.03 23.58
N LEU A 498 3.38 16.23 24.20
CA LEU A 498 4.15 17.48 24.15
C LEU A 498 4.46 17.89 22.71
N ARG A 499 4.75 16.90 21.85
CA ARG A 499 4.98 17.07 20.42
C ARG A 499 3.79 17.74 19.73
N ARG A 500 2.60 17.18 19.89
CA ARG A 500 1.38 17.69 19.22
C ARG A 500 0.95 19.04 19.80
N ALA A 501 1.16 19.25 21.10
CA ALA A 501 0.96 20.56 21.73
C ALA A 501 1.89 21.63 21.13
N ALA A 502 3.18 21.31 20.94
CA ALA A 502 4.14 22.22 20.32
C ALA A 502 3.78 22.57 18.87
N ILE A 503 3.32 21.57 18.09
CA ILE A 503 2.81 21.80 16.73
C ILE A 503 1.64 22.78 16.76
N LEU A 504 0.61 22.51 17.58
CA LEU A 504 -0.60 23.35 17.64
C LEU A 504 -0.26 24.79 18.02
N LYS A 505 0.56 24.99 19.05
CA LYS A 505 1.03 26.32 19.47
C LYS A 505 1.69 27.09 18.33
N ASN A 506 2.53 26.43 17.54
CA ASN A 506 3.19 27.06 16.39
C ASN A 506 2.21 27.39 15.25
N GLU A 507 1.25 26.51 14.98
CA GLU A 507 0.24 26.71 13.93
C GLU A 507 -0.76 27.83 14.29
N GLU A 508 -1.14 27.93 15.56
CA GLU A 508 -1.94 29.05 16.11
C GLU A 508 -1.18 30.37 16.01
N ALA A 509 0.10 30.40 16.41
CA ALA A 509 0.93 31.60 16.31
C ALA A 509 1.18 32.08 14.87
N CYS A 510 0.89 31.25 13.86
CA CYS A 510 1.02 31.59 12.45
C CYS A 510 -0.31 31.87 11.75
N ASP A 511 -1.44 31.82 12.46
CA ASP A 511 -2.80 31.86 11.89
C ASP A 511 -2.94 30.91 10.69
N SER A 512 -2.39 29.70 10.81
CA SER A 512 -2.36 28.77 9.69
C SER A 512 -3.76 28.25 9.33
N HIS A 513 -3.94 27.81 8.09
CA HIS A 513 -5.21 27.21 7.69
C HIS A 513 -5.57 25.96 8.53
N LEU A 514 -4.57 25.26 9.09
CA LEU A 514 -4.81 24.12 9.99
C LEU A 514 -5.41 24.57 11.33
N SER A 515 -4.94 25.65 11.95
CA SER A 515 -5.50 26.16 13.21
C SER A 515 -6.89 26.78 13.00
N LEU A 516 -7.11 27.41 11.85
CA LEU A 516 -8.38 28.05 11.51
C LEU A 516 -9.44 27.09 10.91
N ILE A 517 -9.10 25.82 10.67
CA ILE A 517 -9.95 24.90 9.90
C ILE A 517 -11.35 24.74 10.48
N VAL A 518 -11.48 24.72 11.81
CA VAL A 518 -12.79 24.55 12.47
C VAL A 518 -13.72 25.73 12.16
N ASN A 519 -13.25 26.95 12.37
CA ASN A 519 -14.02 28.16 12.10
C ASN A 519 -14.30 28.33 10.61
N TYR A 520 -13.31 28.04 9.77
CA TYR A 520 -13.45 28.06 8.32
C TYR A 520 -14.60 27.16 7.85
N LEU A 521 -14.66 25.92 8.32
CA LEU A 521 -15.71 24.96 7.93
C LEU A 521 -17.09 25.37 8.46
N LYS A 522 -17.18 25.89 9.69
CA LYS A 522 -18.44 26.43 10.24
C LYS A 522 -19.01 27.52 9.35
N ILE A 523 -18.18 28.48 8.95
CA ILE A 523 -18.58 29.59 8.07
C ILE A 523 -18.95 29.07 6.68
N ARG A 524 -18.09 28.25 6.06
CA ARG A 524 -18.25 27.77 4.69
C ARG A 524 -19.53 26.95 4.50
N TYR A 525 -19.86 26.10 5.46
CA TYR A 525 -20.98 25.15 5.36
C TYR A 525 -22.19 25.58 6.20
N GLY A 526 -22.15 26.75 6.87
CA GLY A 526 -23.24 27.23 7.72
C GLY A 526 -23.55 26.29 8.89
N LEU A 527 -22.51 25.72 9.50
CA LEU A 527 -22.65 24.72 10.56
C LEU A 527 -22.49 25.36 11.94
N GLU A 528 -23.43 25.10 12.85
CA GLU A 528 -23.28 25.46 14.27
C GLU A 528 -22.19 24.61 14.95
N GLU A 529 -22.16 23.31 14.62
CA GLU A 529 -21.18 22.33 15.08
C GLU A 529 -20.64 21.48 13.93
N ILE A 530 -19.37 21.04 14.04
CA ILE A 530 -18.77 20.19 13.02
C ILE A 530 -19.15 18.74 13.28
N PRO A 531 -19.87 18.08 12.35
CA PRO A 531 -20.28 16.69 12.53
C PRO A 531 -19.07 15.76 12.71
N SER A 532 -19.29 14.65 13.42
CA SER A 532 -18.31 13.58 13.53
C SER A 532 -18.08 12.99 12.13
N LEU A 533 -16.93 13.27 11.52
CA LEU A 533 -16.55 12.65 10.26
C LEU A 533 -16.35 11.15 10.50
N LYS A 534 -17.04 10.30 9.74
CA LYS A 534 -16.59 8.92 9.56
C LYS A 534 -15.28 8.99 8.79
N VAL A 535 -14.19 8.52 9.40
CA VAL A 535 -12.85 8.46 8.80
C VAL A 535 -12.97 7.84 7.40
N PHE A 536 -12.53 8.58 6.38
CA PHE A 536 -12.67 8.25 4.94
C PHE A 536 -11.72 7.15 4.47
#